data_AF-A0A662GIS6-F1
#
_entry.id   AF-A0A662GIS6-F1
#
_cell.length_a   1.000
_cell.length_b   1.000
_cell.length_c   1.000
_cell.angle_alpha   90.00
_cell.angle_beta   90.00
_cell.angle_gamma   90.00
#
_symmetry.space_group_name_H-M   'P 1'
#
loop_
_entity.id
_entity.type
_entity.pdbx_description
1 polymer ?
#
loop_
_entity_poly.entity_id
_entity_poly.type
_entity_poly.pdbx_seq_one_letter_code
_entity_poly.pdbx_strand_id
1 'polypeptide(L)'
;MIGILKFFRKFFLFLIIFSLTLILLTFGLGYMSFRVSGSGNSPPCMIQSLRGGCIFQITISTNDSRFIGWLDVIEPSGRILKSYRVSGLRSVVIFIPKVRGLYAFVLRYNGSYAFFTETEIIGRFENDVLEDAGNILLYSSILYIITDILVIVFGRRRKYSRG
;
A
#
# COMPACT_ATOMS: atom_id res chain seq x y z
N MET A 1 -21.63 30.59 30.19
CA MET A 1 -21.85 30.01 28.83
C MET A 1 -20.69 30.21 27.85
N ILE A 2 -20.04 31.38 27.78
CA ILE A 2 -18.93 31.64 26.82
C ILE A 2 -17.71 30.72 27.01
N GLY A 3 -17.43 30.26 28.25
CA GLY A 3 -16.30 29.35 28.53
C GLY A 3 -16.49 27.94 27.99
N ILE A 4 -17.71 27.40 28.08
CA ILE A 4 -18.06 26.05 27.61
C ILE A 4 -18.02 25.99 26.08
N LEU A 5 -18.54 27.02 25.41
CA LEU A 5 -18.51 27.10 23.94
C LEU A 5 -17.07 27.16 23.39
N LYS A 6 -16.16 27.86 24.08
CA LYS A 6 -14.73 27.89 23.72
C LYS A 6 -14.06 26.53 23.93
N PHE A 7 -14.47 25.76 24.94
CA PHE A 7 -14.00 24.40 25.17
C PHE A 7 -14.45 23.46 24.05
N PHE A 8 -15.74 23.46 23.71
CA PHE A 8 -16.29 22.63 22.63
C PHE A 8 -15.63 22.90 21.29
N ARG A 9 -15.36 24.17 20.94
CA ARG A 9 -14.65 24.51 19.70
C ARG A 9 -13.23 23.94 19.64
N LYS A 10 -12.49 23.98 20.76
CA LYS A 10 -11.13 23.41 20.82
C LYS A 10 -11.15 21.89 20.78
N PHE A 11 -12.09 21.28 21.47
CA PHE A 11 -12.26 19.82 21.49
C PHE A 11 -12.66 19.27 20.11
N PHE A 12 -13.56 19.95 19.41
CA PHE A 12 -13.98 19.55 18.06
C PHE A 12 -12.84 19.65 17.05
N LEU A 13 -12.00 20.69 17.13
CA LEU A 13 -10.82 20.83 16.28
C LEU A 13 -9.79 19.72 16.54
N PHE A 14 -9.59 19.33 17.81
CA PHE A 14 -8.74 18.20 18.17
C PHE A 14 -9.24 16.89 17.56
N LEU A 15 -10.54 16.62 17.66
CA LEU A 15 -11.16 15.44 17.05
C LEU A 15 -10.92 15.37 15.54
N ILE A 16 -11.09 16.49 14.82
CA ILE A 16 -10.85 16.55 13.37
C ILE A 16 -9.39 16.20 13.05
N ILE A 17 -8.42 16.83 13.73
CA ILE A 17 -6.99 16.58 13.50
C ILE A 17 -6.62 15.14 13.83
N PHE A 18 -7.14 14.61 14.94
CA PHE A 18 -6.90 13.23 15.36
C PHE A 18 -7.46 12.24 14.33
N SER A 19 -8.70 12.43 13.88
CA SER A 19 -9.32 11.60 12.85
C SER A 19 -8.58 11.67 11.51
N LEU A 20 -8.17 12.86 11.07
CA LEU A 20 -7.36 13.02 9.84
C LEU A 20 -6.01 12.30 9.95
N THR A 21 -5.34 12.42 11.09
CA THR A 21 -4.08 11.70 11.35
C THR A 21 -4.31 10.19 11.31
N LEU A 22 -5.38 9.70 11.93
CA LEU A 22 -5.70 8.27 11.98
C LEU A 22 -6.05 7.71 10.60
N ILE A 23 -6.78 8.48 9.79
CA ILE A 23 -7.07 8.18 8.39
C ILE A 23 -5.75 8.09 7.59
N LEU A 24 -4.89 9.10 7.69
CA LEU A 24 -3.58 9.10 7.02
C LEU A 24 -2.69 7.94 7.47
N LEU A 25 -2.75 7.54 8.73
CA LEU A 25 -2.05 6.38 9.27
C LEU A 25 -2.55 5.08 8.63
N THR A 26 -3.88 4.96 8.51
CA THR A 26 -4.54 3.78 7.96
C THR A 26 -4.30 3.65 6.45
N PHE A 27 -4.28 4.78 5.72
CA PHE A 27 -3.93 4.81 4.30
C PHE A 27 -2.42 4.68 4.06
N GLY A 28 -1.57 5.19 4.96
CA GLY A 28 -0.10 5.05 4.90
C GLY A 28 0.39 3.62 5.19
N LEU A 29 -0.37 2.88 6.00
CA LEU A 29 -0.21 1.43 6.21
C LEU A 29 -1.06 0.59 5.24
N GLY A 30 -1.79 1.25 4.35
CA GLY A 30 -2.77 0.63 3.48
C GLY A 30 -2.10 -0.29 2.46
N TYR A 31 -2.39 -1.59 2.57
CA TYR A 31 -2.09 -2.59 1.55
C TYR A 31 -2.72 -2.16 0.24
N MET A 32 -1.91 -1.61 -0.68
CA MET A 32 -2.38 -1.33 -2.03
C MET A 32 -2.47 -2.64 -2.79
N SER A 33 -3.69 -3.02 -3.19
CA SER A 33 -3.93 -4.19 -4.02
C SER A 33 -4.40 -3.78 -5.40
N PHE A 34 -3.77 -4.34 -6.42
CA PHE A 34 -4.10 -4.09 -7.82
C PHE A 34 -4.66 -5.35 -8.43
N ARG A 35 -5.82 -5.26 -9.06
CA ARG A 35 -6.48 -6.39 -9.72
C ARG A 35 -6.51 -6.13 -11.21
N VAL A 36 -5.94 -7.05 -11.98
CA VAL A 36 -6.05 -7.05 -13.44
C VAL A 36 -6.66 -8.38 -13.86
N SER A 37 -7.79 -8.31 -14.55
CA SER A 37 -8.41 -9.47 -15.18
C SER A 37 -8.01 -9.56 -16.64
N GLY A 38 -7.89 -10.79 -17.13
CA GLY A 38 -7.67 -11.10 -18.53
C GLY A 38 -8.50 -12.31 -18.94
N SER A 39 -8.76 -12.42 -20.23
CA SER A 39 -9.47 -13.53 -20.86
C SER A 39 -8.65 -14.06 -22.03
N GLY A 40 -9.00 -15.22 -22.57
CA GLY A 40 -8.14 -16.03 -23.42
C GLY A 40 -7.22 -15.39 -24.44
N ASN A 41 -7.74 -14.42 -25.18
CA ASN A 41 -6.99 -13.79 -26.26
C ASN A 41 -6.13 -12.61 -25.77
N SER A 42 -6.29 -12.24 -24.50
CA SER A 42 -5.68 -11.09 -23.84
C SER A 42 -5.15 -11.52 -22.46
N PRO A 43 -3.97 -12.16 -22.39
CA PRO A 43 -3.39 -12.55 -21.12
C PRO A 43 -3.29 -11.34 -20.17
N PRO A 44 -3.63 -11.48 -18.87
CA PRO A 44 -3.55 -10.37 -17.96
C PRO A 44 -2.09 -9.91 -17.80
N CYS A 45 -1.91 -8.60 -17.87
CA CYS A 45 -0.63 -7.93 -17.71
C CYS A 45 -0.77 -6.84 -16.65
N MET A 46 0.08 -6.87 -15.62
CA MET A 46 0.13 -5.85 -14.59
C MET A 46 1.48 -5.14 -14.65
N ILE A 47 1.46 -3.81 -14.76
CA ILE A 47 2.66 -2.98 -14.66
C ILE A 47 2.65 -2.29 -13.30
N GLN A 48 3.73 -2.44 -12.54
CA GLN A 48 3.84 -1.88 -11.20
C GLN A 48 5.20 -1.24 -10.98
N SER A 49 5.20 0.00 -10.45
CA SER A 49 6.41 0.62 -9.92
C SER A 49 6.75 -0.02 -8.58
N LEU A 50 7.92 -0.66 -8.50
CA LEU A 50 8.43 -1.31 -7.30
C LEU A 50 9.72 -0.62 -6.81
N ARG A 51 9.94 -0.64 -5.49
CA ARG A 51 11.20 -0.22 -4.87
C ARG A 51 12.08 -1.44 -4.68
N GLY A 52 13.39 -1.32 -4.88
CA GLY A 52 14.31 -2.42 -4.58
C GLY A 52 14.18 -2.86 -3.11
N GLY A 53 14.18 -4.17 -2.87
CA GLY A 53 14.09 -4.76 -1.53
C GLY A 53 12.68 -4.96 -0.97
N CYS A 54 11.61 -4.44 -1.58
CA CYS A 54 10.25 -4.66 -1.06
C CYS A 54 9.72 -6.06 -1.37
N ILE A 55 8.88 -6.63 -0.51
CA ILE A 55 8.21 -7.91 -0.80
C ILE A 55 6.94 -7.62 -1.61
N PHE A 56 6.88 -8.19 -2.82
CA PHE A 56 5.73 -8.09 -3.69
C PHE A 56 5.10 -9.47 -3.88
N GLN A 57 3.92 -9.66 -3.29
CA GLN A 57 3.15 -10.89 -3.40
C GLN A 57 2.14 -10.77 -4.54
N ILE A 58 2.11 -11.77 -5.41
CA ILE A 58 1.23 -11.83 -6.56
C ILE A 58 0.35 -13.07 -6.40
N THR A 59 -0.95 -12.86 -6.30
CA THR A 59 -1.93 -13.95 -6.30
C THR A 59 -2.55 -14.03 -7.67
N ILE A 60 -2.50 -15.21 -8.28
CA ILE A 60 -3.18 -15.52 -9.53
C ILE A 60 -4.39 -16.37 -9.20
N SER A 61 -5.56 -15.92 -9.63
CA SER A 61 -6.82 -16.67 -9.49
C SER A 61 -7.37 -17.01 -10.86
N THR A 62 -7.93 -18.20 -11.00
CA THR A 62 -8.58 -18.68 -12.22
C THR A 62 -9.81 -19.51 -11.87
N ASN A 63 -10.75 -19.59 -12.80
CA ASN A 63 -11.95 -20.42 -12.70
C ASN A 63 -11.71 -21.87 -13.20
N ASP A 64 -10.56 -22.19 -13.79
CA ASP A 64 -10.23 -23.53 -14.29
C ASP A 64 -9.18 -24.23 -13.41
N SER A 65 -9.57 -25.35 -12.79
CA SER A 65 -8.69 -26.15 -11.93
C SER A 65 -7.58 -26.86 -12.71
N ARG A 66 -7.69 -26.98 -14.03
CA ARG A 66 -6.67 -27.55 -14.91
C ARG A 66 -5.73 -26.52 -15.49
N PHE A 67 -5.90 -25.25 -15.13
CA PHE A 67 -5.08 -24.15 -15.60
C PHE A 67 -3.58 -24.43 -15.36
N ILE A 68 -2.78 -24.21 -16.40
CA ILE A 68 -1.31 -24.24 -16.34
C ILE A 68 -0.80 -23.05 -17.16
N GLY A 69 0.01 -22.22 -16.51
CA GLY A 69 0.63 -21.07 -17.14
C GLY A 69 1.98 -20.71 -16.51
N TRP A 70 2.51 -19.57 -16.96
CA TRP A 70 3.76 -18.99 -16.50
C TRP A 70 3.56 -17.51 -16.27
N LEU A 71 3.89 -17.02 -15.07
CA LEU A 71 4.00 -15.60 -14.79
C LEU A 71 5.42 -15.14 -15.09
N ASP A 72 5.59 -14.35 -16.14
CA ASP A 72 6.85 -13.70 -16.44
C ASP A 72 6.97 -12.38 -15.68
N VAL A 73 8.12 -12.18 -15.05
CA VAL A 73 8.53 -10.93 -14.44
C VAL A 73 9.52 -10.26 -15.37
N ILE A 74 9.14 -9.10 -15.90
CA ILE A 74 9.93 -8.29 -16.80
C ILE A 74 10.47 -7.10 -16.01
N GLU A 75 11.78 -6.94 -16.01
CA GLU A 75 12.45 -5.85 -15.30
C GLU A 75 12.38 -4.53 -16.12
N PRO A 76 12.72 -3.37 -15.53
CA PRO A 76 12.61 -2.07 -16.20
C PRO A 76 13.38 -1.95 -17.52
N SER A 77 14.41 -2.80 -17.73
CA SER A 77 15.17 -2.87 -18.99
C SER A 77 14.38 -3.51 -20.14
N GLY A 78 13.21 -4.09 -19.86
CA GLY A 78 12.43 -4.88 -20.81
C GLY A 78 12.85 -6.35 -20.90
N ARG A 79 13.87 -6.77 -20.15
CA ARG A 79 14.31 -8.18 -20.11
C ARG A 79 13.43 -9.00 -19.16
N ILE A 80 13.12 -10.23 -19.57
CA ILE A 80 12.49 -11.21 -18.67
C ILE A 80 13.52 -11.62 -17.62
N LEU A 81 13.25 -11.27 -16.36
CA LEU A 81 14.09 -11.60 -15.23
C LEU A 81 13.87 -13.04 -14.77
N LYS A 82 12.60 -13.46 -14.68
CA LYS A 82 12.22 -14.78 -14.19
C LYS A 82 10.81 -15.16 -14.64
N SER A 83 10.60 -16.45 -14.85
CA SER A 83 9.29 -17.04 -15.13
C SER A 83 8.90 -18.00 -14.01
N TYR A 84 7.68 -17.85 -13.49
CA TYR A 84 7.14 -18.69 -12.43
C TYR A 84 6.03 -19.57 -12.99
N ARG A 85 6.14 -20.89 -12.83
CA ARG A 85 5.04 -21.79 -13.20
C ARG A 85 3.87 -21.60 -12.22
N VAL A 86 2.68 -21.46 -12.77
CA VAL A 86 1.43 -21.26 -12.02
C VAL A 86 0.40 -22.27 -12.49
N SER A 87 -0.37 -22.83 -11.57
CA SER A 87 -1.32 -23.90 -11.89
C SER A 87 -2.48 -23.99 -10.90
N GLY A 88 -3.58 -24.57 -11.35
CA GLY A 88 -4.78 -24.75 -10.55
C GLY A 88 -5.54 -23.45 -10.31
N LEU A 89 -6.56 -23.51 -9.44
CA LEU A 89 -7.50 -22.40 -9.19
C LEU A 89 -6.84 -21.16 -8.59
N ARG A 90 -5.78 -21.34 -7.81
CA ARG A 90 -5.08 -20.24 -7.14
C ARG A 90 -3.60 -20.55 -7.02
N SER A 91 -2.77 -19.60 -7.43
CA SER A 91 -1.31 -19.65 -7.28
C SER A 91 -0.82 -18.38 -6.62
N VAL A 92 0.20 -18.49 -5.76
CA VAL A 92 0.84 -17.33 -5.12
C VAL A 92 2.31 -17.31 -5.48
N VAL A 93 2.78 -16.17 -5.97
CA VAL A 93 4.18 -15.92 -6.34
C VAL A 93 4.68 -14.77 -5.48
N ILE A 94 5.85 -14.96 -4.85
CA ILE A 94 6.54 -13.90 -4.11
C ILE A 94 7.73 -13.43 -4.95
N PHE A 95 7.80 -12.12 -5.15
CA PHE A 95 8.88 -11.47 -5.89
C PHE A 95 9.49 -10.35 -5.06
N ILE A 96 10.83 -10.30 -5.02
CA ILE A 96 11.60 -9.24 -4.37
C ILE A 96 12.43 -8.58 -5.47
N PRO A 97 12.10 -7.34 -5.88
CA PRO A 97 12.84 -6.60 -6.89
C PRO A 97 14.22 -6.20 -6.35
N LYS A 98 15.25 -6.36 -7.18
CA LYS A 98 16.62 -5.95 -6.82
C LYS A 98 16.87 -4.46 -7.01
N VAL A 99 16.16 -3.83 -7.95
CA VAL A 99 16.31 -2.41 -8.30
C VAL A 99 14.96 -1.72 -8.24
N ARG A 100 14.98 -0.40 -8.04
CA ARG A 100 13.77 0.42 -8.17
C ARG A 100 13.42 0.61 -9.64
N GLY A 101 12.15 0.44 -10.01
CA GLY A 101 11.68 0.74 -11.36
C GLY A 101 10.30 0.18 -11.66
N LEU A 102 9.90 0.31 -12.93
CA LEU A 102 8.66 -0.27 -13.45
C LEU A 102 8.88 -1.72 -13.85
N TYR A 103 8.18 -2.64 -13.19
CA TYR A 103 8.16 -4.06 -13.50
C TYR A 103 6.86 -4.41 -14.20
N ALA A 104 6.92 -5.31 -15.17
CA ALA A 104 5.73 -5.89 -15.78
C ALA A 104 5.59 -7.36 -15.40
N PHE A 105 4.37 -7.77 -15.11
CA PHE A 105 3.98 -9.12 -14.72
C PHE A 105 3.00 -9.64 -15.76
N VAL A 106 3.46 -10.54 -16.61
CA VAL A 106 2.69 -11.02 -17.76
C VAL A 106 2.37 -12.49 -17.56
N LEU A 107 1.09 -12.84 -17.52
CA LEU A 107 0.66 -14.23 -17.42
C LEU A 107 0.59 -14.85 -18.81
N ARG A 108 1.43 -15.83 -19.11
CA ARG A 108 1.37 -16.62 -20.36
C ARG A 108 0.77 -17.99 -20.10
N TYR A 109 -0.07 -18.46 -21.01
CA TYR A 109 -0.60 -19.83 -21.01
C TYR A 109 -0.82 -20.29 -22.45
N ASN A 110 -0.84 -21.60 -22.68
CA ASN A 110 -1.10 -22.16 -24.01
C ASN A 110 -2.55 -21.91 -24.44
N GLY A 111 -2.77 -21.70 -25.74
CA GLY A 111 -4.08 -21.37 -26.34
C GLY A 111 -5.22 -22.33 -26.02
N SER A 112 -4.94 -23.57 -25.60
CA SER A 112 -5.95 -24.53 -25.12
C SER A 112 -6.68 -24.06 -23.85
N TYR A 113 -6.05 -23.21 -23.04
CA TYR A 113 -6.61 -22.65 -21.80
C TYR A 113 -7.18 -21.24 -21.99
N ALA A 114 -6.96 -20.64 -23.16
CA ALA A 114 -7.41 -19.30 -23.48
C ALA A 114 -8.94 -19.19 -23.43
N PHE A 115 -9.66 -20.11 -24.06
CA PHE A 115 -11.06 -19.86 -24.42
C PHE A 115 -12.07 -19.78 -23.25
N PHE A 116 -11.71 -20.11 -22.01
CA PHE A 116 -12.68 -20.20 -20.91
C PHE A 116 -12.21 -19.65 -19.55
N THR A 117 -11.01 -19.08 -19.49
CA THR A 117 -10.40 -18.71 -18.20
C THR A 117 -10.41 -17.21 -17.94
N GLU A 118 -11.27 -16.79 -17.01
CA GLU A 118 -11.10 -15.51 -16.33
C GLU A 118 -9.92 -15.67 -15.39
N THR A 119 -8.83 -14.95 -15.67
CA THR A 119 -7.61 -14.99 -14.88
C THR A 119 -7.34 -13.63 -14.28
N GLU A 120 -7.00 -13.61 -13.00
CA GLU A 120 -6.78 -12.38 -12.25
C GLU A 120 -5.41 -12.35 -11.62
N ILE A 121 -4.69 -11.25 -11.79
CA ILE A 121 -3.46 -10.95 -11.08
C ILE A 121 -3.80 -9.96 -9.97
N ILE A 122 -3.55 -10.36 -8.72
CA ILE A 122 -3.67 -9.51 -7.53
C ILE A 122 -2.27 -9.27 -6.96
N GLY A 123 -1.70 -8.10 -7.22
CA GLY A 123 -0.45 -7.66 -6.59
C GLY A 123 -0.72 -7.06 -5.20
N ARG A 124 0.04 -7.45 -4.19
CA ARG A 124 0.01 -6.90 -2.83
C ARG A 124 1.41 -6.53 -2.40
N PHE A 125 1.55 -5.33 -1.86
CA PHE A 125 2.75 -4.93 -1.14
C PHE A 125 2.65 -5.44 0.29
N GLU A 126 3.59 -6.30 0.67
CA GLU A 126 3.89 -6.47 2.08
C GLU A 126 4.90 -5.38 2.41
N ASN A 127 4.36 -4.31 2.95
CA ASN A 127 5.13 -3.18 3.41
C ASN A 127 5.83 -3.65 4.69
N ASP A 128 7.09 -4.07 4.59
CA ASP A 128 8.01 -4.00 5.74
C ASP A 128 8.18 -2.51 6.07
N VAL A 129 7.17 -1.95 6.74
CA VAL A 129 7.10 -0.57 7.24
C VAL A 129 7.46 -0.59 8.71
N LEU A 130 8.59 -1.20 8.98
CA LEU A 130 9.50 -0.73 10.00
C LEU A 130 10.76 -0.33 9.22
N GLU A 131 11.31 0.85 9.51
CA GLU A 131 12.62 1.34 9.06
C GLU A 131 12.63 1.98 7.64
N ASP A 132 13.03 3.24 7.39
CA ASP A 132 13.79 4.16 8.22
C ASP A 132 13.65 5.62 7.73
N ALA A 133 13.83 6.54 8.67
CA ALA A 133 13.98 7.99 8.51
C ALA A 133 12.75 8.82 8.12
N GLY A 134 12.04 8.51 7.02
CA GLY A 134 11.01 9.41 6.48
C GLY A 134 9.75 9.52 7.37
N ASN A 135 9.24 8.38 7.81
CA ASN A 135 8.07 8.32 8.68
C ASN A 135 8.42 8.68 10.13
N ILE A 136 9.63 8.39 10.63
CA ILE A 136 10.06 8.83 11.97
C ILE A 136 10.13 10.36 12.03
N LEU A 137 10.61 11.01 10.96
CA LEU A 137 10.59 12.48 10.85
C LEU A 137 9.16 13.04 10.78
N LEU A 138 8.26 12.38 10.06
CA LEU A 138 6.85 12.77 9.99
C LEU A 138 6.13 12.56 11.32
N TYR A 139 6.33 11.42 11.98
CA TYR A 139 5.76 11.11 13.30
C TYR A 139 6.32 12.00 14.39
N SER A 140 7.62 12.29 14.40
CA SER A 140 8.21 13.25 15.33
C SER A 140 7.68 14.66 15.07
N SER A 141 7.55 15.09 13.81
CA SER A 141 6.96 16.40 13.47
C SER A 141 5.50 16.50 13.90
N ILE A 142 4.71 15.46 13.67
CA ILE A 142 3.30 15.40 14.12
C ILE A 142 3.23 15.38 15.64
N LEU A 143 4.11 14.65 16.34
CA LEU A 143 4.17 14.65 17.80
C LEU A 143 4.53 16.04 18.34
N TYR A 144 5.51 16.73 17.75
CA TYR A 144 5.88 18.10 18.13
C TYR A 144 4.71 19.06 17.92
N ILE A 145 4.02 19.00 16.78
CA ILE A 145 2.84 19.83 16.49
C ILE A 145 1.71 19.56 17.48
N ILE A 146 1.44 18.29 17.80
CA ILE A 146 0.43 17.93 18.81
C ILE A 146 0.85 18.47 20.18
N THR A 147 2.11 18.34 20.55
CA THR A 147 2.63 18.84 21.84
C THR A 147 2.51 20.36 21.94
N ASP A 148 2.86 21.09 20.89
CA ASP A 148 2.72 22.54 20.81
C ASP A 148 1.25 22.98 20.88
N ILE A 149 0.35 22.27 20.19
CA ILE A 149 -1.08 22.52 20.28
C ILE A 149 -1.58 22.24 21.70
N LEU A 150 -1.16 21.15 22.35
CA LEU A 150 -1.51 20.86 23.73
C LEU A 150 -0.97 21.93 24.70
N VAL A 151 0.26 22.40 24.51
CA VAL A 151 0.82 23.53 25.29
C VAL A 151 0.04 24.82 25.04
N ILE A 152 -0.38 25.13 23.82
CA ILE A 152 -1.20 26.32 23.53
C ILE A 152 -2.62 26.18 24.12
N VAL A 153 -3.18 24.98 24.11
CA VAL A 153 -4.53 24.68 24.60
C VAL A 153 -4.58 24.67 26.13
N PHE A 154 -3.61 24.06 26.79
CA PHE A 154 -3.57 23.82 28.24
C PHE A 154 -2.57 24.72 29.00
N GLY A 155 -1.55 25.27 28.35
CA GLY A 155 -0.47 26.05 28.96
C GLY A 155 -0.80 27.51 29.33
N ARG A 156 -2.05 27.97 29.19
CA ARG A 156 -2.47 29.22 29.83
C ARG A 156 -2.90 28.98 31.27
N ARG A 157 -1.92 28.92 32.18
CA ARG A 157 -1.95 29.54 33.51
C ARG A 157 -0.59 29.41 34.22
N ARG A 158 0.24 30.45 34.07
CA ARG A 158 0.97 31.10 35.18
C ARG A 158 1.40 32.47 34.69
N LYS A 159 0.50 33.45 34.80
CA LYS A 159 0.96 34.82 35.01
C LYS A 159 1.52 34.84 36.43
N TYR A 160 2.83 34.98 36.55
CA TYR A 160 3.46 35.37 37.79
C TYR A 160 2.90 36.74 38.18
N SER A 161 2.15 36.79 39.27
CA SER A 161 1.93 38.03 40.01
C SER A 161 3.25 38.33 40.71
N ARG A 162 4.03 39.26 40.15
CA ARG A 162 5.07 39.98 40.89
C ARG A 162 4.52 41.39 41.07
N GLY A 163 4.46 41.84 42.33
CA GLY A 163 4.02 43.18 42.75
C GLY A 163 2.58 43.18 43.19
#